data_AF-A0A4Y2S9F7-F1
#
_entry.id   AF-A0A4Y2S9F7-F1
#
_cell.length_a   1.000
_cell.length_b   1.000
_cell.length_c   1.000
_cell.angle_alpha   90.00
_cell.angle_beta   90.00
_cell.angle_gamma   90.00
#
_symmetry.space_group_name_H-M   'P 1'
#
loop_
_entity.id
_entity.type
_entity.pdbx_description
1 polymer ?
#
loop_
_entity_poly.entity_id
_entity_poly.type
_entity_poly.pdbx_seq_one_letter_code
_entity_poly.pdbx_strand_id
1 'polypeptide(L)'
;MISLSDLQLTAWCTLLFTFLTYTRLPLISWYSLLISVLTHTILYFSSLDVASASNSTKNDGAAKGCIFLWKIENLSYCWLKKEECIQSPVFTADSLYGTKWSIRLFPKGLKNNNSVTIFLKREKDYCGPNTIQVKYQITFLDKDGSVLEYKPIWENRFAREHSVYFCACERREKVSGNERESFLPKDTLTVQCKIWKKDEKPTGLDLLSGRTMFKVHRRSFVWRIDNFSTLKPGPGSKFVLIDKFTDGLINFHLVLNEELGSEKKLVMDIRSFDDFIKFISFKASIIDSEGKRVNCGNHEYFDGDLKKGILFPLFSNKNMLMNKINLYLPNDVLSLDCEYVFSAVTSSNECARCGIICSSTTPETVTNKSEINVEKEEPALTSVLVNDLKSMYHNSILCDVELRTSTQTFPAHKAILSARSSVFRRMFSSDMKEKNSGRVDITDLEAETVHRMLTYVYTDSLEDLQMESASALYTAADKYDIPSLKHRCSSFLKYNMYANTACDVLALADMHQDHDLKSAVQDYIMEHGKEVFNTPEWKRFMETNLQLAADVMYRNVSRQELSEEKISFC
;
A
#
# COMPACT_ATOMS: atom_id res chain seq x y z
N MET A 1 -27.54 7.29 -61.88
CA MET A 1 -28.80 7.94 -61.47
C MET A 1 -28.46 8.86 -60.31
N ILE A 2 -28.40 10.17 -60.57
CA ILE A 2 -28.13 11.17 -59.52
C ILE A 2 -29.31 11.10 -58.54
N SER A 3 -29.04 10.81 -57.27
CA SER A 3 -30.07 10.66 -56.25
C SER A 3 -30.72 12.00 -55.95
N LEU A 4 -32.01 11.98 -55.58
CA LEU A 4 -32.79 13.18 -55.20
C LEU A 4 -32.15 14.03 -54.08
N SER A 5 -31.13 13.52 -53.37
CA SER A 5 -30.36 14.22 -52.34
C SER A 5 -29.43 15.31 -52.91
N ASP A 6 -28.86 15.12 -54.10
CA ASP A 6 -27.85 16.04 -54.64
C ASP A 6 -28.49 17.33 -55.18
N LEU A 7 -29.72 17.24 -55.71
CA LEU A 7 -30.48 18.43 -56.11
C LEU A 7 -30.91 19.30 -54.91
N GLN A 8 -31.18 18.70 -53.76
CA GLN A 8 -31.54 19.45 -52.55
C GLN A 8 -30.32 20.18 -51.97
N LEU A 9 -29.14 19.55 -51.93
CA LEU A 9 -27.94 20.20 -51.41
C LEU A 9 -27.54 21.42 -52.24
N THR A 10 -27.62 21.32 -53.58
CA THR A 10 -27.36 22.47 -54.45
C THR A 10 -28.36 23.60 -54.24
N ALA A 11 -29.65 23.31 -54.06
CA ALA A 11 -30.67 24.35 -53.83
C ALA A 11 -30.47 25.09 -52.50
N TRP A 12 -30.06 24.37 -51.44
CA TRP A 12 -29.74 24.98 -50.14
C TRP A 12 -28.46 25.81 -50.18
N CYS A 13 -27.42 25.38 -50.91
CA CYS A 13 -26.21 26.16 -51.11
C CYS A 13 -26.47 27.45 -51.89
N THR A 14 -27.31 27.42 -52.93
CA THR A 14 -27.65 28.63 -53.70
C THR A 14 -28.43 29.61 -52.84
N LEU A 15 -29.43 29.15 -52.06
CA LEU A 15 -30.22 30.00 -51.15
C LEU A 15 -29.38 30.62 -50.04
N LEU A 16 -28.40 29.89 -49.48
CA LEU A 16 -27.49 30.42 -48.48
C LEU A 16 -26.56 31.49 -49.08
N PHE A 17 -26.11 31.29 -50.33
CA PHE A 17 -25.25 32.25 -51.03
C PHE A 17 -26.00 33.55 -51.38
N THR A 18 -27.27 33.47 -51.82
CA THR A 18 -28.08 34.67 -52.04
C THR A 18 -28.35 35.42 -50.73
N PHE A 19 -28.59 34.70 -49.63
CA PHE A 19 -28.83 35.31 -48.31
C PHE A 19 -27.56 35.99 -47.73
N LEU A 20 -26.38 35.42 -47.99
CA LEU A 20 -25.08 35.95 -47.57
C LEU A 20 -24.64 37.19 -48.37
N THR A 21 -25.10 37.36 -49.61
CA THR A 21 -24.79 38.57 -50.41
C THR A 21 -25.60 39.81 -50.02
N TYR A 22 -26.71 39.66 -49.29
CA TYR A 22 -27.64 40.77 -49.03
C TYR A 22 -27.57 41.37 -47.62
N THR A 23 -26.85 40.75 -46.67
CA THR A 23 -26.80 41.21 -45.28
C THR A 23 -25.40 41.68 -44.89
N ARG A 24 -25.21 43.00 -44.79
CA ARG A 24 -23.99 43.61 -44.23
C ARG A 24 -23.97 43.44 -42.70
N LEU A 25 -23.47 42.32 -42.22
CA LEU A 25 -23.19 42.09 -40.79
C LEU A 25 -21.68 42.05 -40.51
N PRO A 26 -21.21 42.59 -39.36
CA PRO A 26 -19.78 42.80 -39.08
C PRO A 26 -18.99 41.50 -38.86
N LEU A 27 -17.71 41.53 -39.22
CA LEU A 27 -16.74 40.41 -39.32
C LEU A 27 -16.66 39.45 -38.13
N ILE A 28 -17.05 39.86 -36.91
CA ILE A 28 -16.98 39.02 -35.71
C ILE A 28 -18.09 37.94 -35.70
N SER A 29 -19.23 38.19 -36.35
CA SER A 29 -20.30 37.19 -36.51
C SER A 29 -19.94 36.07 -37.48
N TRP A 30 -18.97 36.30 -38.37
CA TRP A 30 -18.61 35.37 -39.45
C TRP A 30 -17.79 34.19 -38.93
N TYR A 31 -16.89 34.43 -37.98
CA TYR A 31 -16.08 33.37 -37.36
C TYR A 31 -16.93 32.40 -36.53
N SER A 32 -17.94 32.90 -35.80
CA SER A 32 -18.83 32.05 -35.01
C SER A 32 -19.72 31.17 -35.89
N LEU A 33 -20.24 31.71 -37.01
CA LEU A 33 -21.02 30.93 -37.96
C LEU A 33 -20.16 29.91 -38.72
N LEU A 34 -18.94 30.28 -39.12
CA LEU A 34 -18.02 29.36 -39.81
C LEU A 34 -17.62 28.18 -38.90
N ILE A 35 -17.36 28.43 -37.61
CA ILE A 35 -17.07 27.39 -36.62
C ILE A 35 -18.30 26.50 -36.36
N SER A 36 -19.51 27.08 -36.30
CA SER A 36 -20.76 26.31 -36.15
C SER A 36 -21.03 25.40 -37.36
N VAL A 37 -20.82 25.92 -38.57
CA VAL A 37 -20.99 25.15 -39.82
C VAL A 37 -19.91 24.08 -39.94
N LEU A 38 -18.64 24.39 -39.65
CA LEU A 38 -17.56 23.40 -39.65
C LEU A 38 -17.76 22.31 -38.59
N THR A 39 -18.21 22.65 -37.38
CA THR A 39 -18.50 21.65 -36.33
C THR A 39 -19.69 20.77 -36.67
N HIS A 40 -20.76 21.32 -37.27
CA HIS A 40 -21.88 20.50 -37.74
C HIS A 40 -21.53 19.64 -38.96
N THR A 41 -20.65 20.14 -39.84
CA THR A 41 -20.18 19.37 -41.01
C THR A 41 -19.25 18.24 -40.58
N ILE A 42 -18.35 18.48 -39.61
CA ILE A 42 -17.48 17.45 -39.01
C ILE A 42 -18.32 16.40 -38.25
N LEU A 43 -19.36 16.81 -37.51
CA LEU A 43 -20.29 15.89 -36.85
C LEU A 43 -21.14 15.08 -37.85
N TYR A 44 -21.50 15.68 -38.99
CA TYR A 44 -22.25 15.00 -40.04
C TYR A 44 -21.38 13.97 -40.79
N PHE A 45 -20.12 14.32 -41.14
CA PHE A 45 -19.18 13.38 -41.77
C PHE A 45 -18.72 12.28 -40.81
N SER A 46 -18.52 12.57 -39.51
CA SER A 46 -18.27 11.52 -38.51
C SER A 46 -19.50 10.64 -38.22
N SER A 47 -20.72 11.10 -38.50
CA SER A 47 -21.93 10.26 -38.49
C SER A 47 -22.08 9.40 -39.76
N LEU A 48 -21.55 9.88 -40.90
CA LEU A 48 -21.55 9.15 -42.18
C LEU A 48 -20.45 8.07 -42.25
N ASP A 49 -19.29 8.30 -41.64
CA ASP A 49 -18.24 7.28 -41.47
C ASP A 49 -18.66 6.14 -40.53
N VAL A 50 -19.68 6.36 -39.69
CA VAL A 50 -20.33 5.32 -38.87
C VAL A 50 -21.46 4.59 -39.63
N ALA A 51 -21.92 5.14 -40.76
CA ALA A 51 -23.05 4.59 -41.52
C ALA A 51 -22.66 3.79 -42.78
N SER A 52 -21.38 3.68 -43.15
CA SER A 52 -20.95 2.92 -44.34
C SER A 52 -20.09 1.68 -44.09
N ALA A 53 -20.02 1.18 -42.85
CA ALA A 53 -19.39 -0.11 -42.52
C ALA A 53 -20.40 -1.10 -41.92
N SER A 54 -21.50 -1.37 -42.62
CA SER A 54 -22.41 -2.47 -42.29
C SER A 54 -23.01 -3.11 -43.55
N ASN A 55 -22.15 -3.43 -44.52
CA ASN A 55 -22.45 -4.46 -45.51
C ASN A 55 -21.24 -5.39 -45.67
N SER A 56 -20.97 -6.14 -44.60
CA SER A 56 -20.18 -7.37 -44.67
C SER A 56 -20.91 -8.43 -43.86
N THR A 57 -21.48 -9.41 -44.57
CA THR A 57 -21.65 -10.82 -44.18
C THR A 57 -22.01 -11.11 -42.72
N LYS A 58 -23.24 -11.64 -42.54
CA LYS A 58 -23.68 -12.41 -41.35
C LYS A 58 -22.50 -13.09 -40.64
N ASN A 59 -22.16 -12.60 -39.47
CA ASN A 59 -21.29 -13.28 -38.52
C ASN A 59 -22.15 -13.60 -37.30
N ASP A 60 -22.69 -14.83 -37.26
CA ASP A 60 -23.53 -15.37 -36.18
C ASP A 60 -22.75 -15.65 -34.87
N GLY A 61 -21.61 -14.98 -34.67
CA GLY A 61 -20.63 -15.26 -33.61
C GLY A 61 -20.29 -14.09 -32.68
N ALA A 62 -21.09 -13.02 -32.64
CA ALA A 62 -20.84 -11.91 -31.72
C ALA A 62 -21.13 -12.32 -30.27
N ALA A 63 -20.17 -12.08 -29.37
CA ALA A 63 -20.30 -12.42 -27.97
C ALA A 63 -21.51 -11.73 -27.32
N LYS A 64 -22.29 -12.47 -26.52
CA LYS A 64 -23.56 -11.99 -25.92
C LYS A 64 -23.45 -11.54 -24.47
N GLY A 65 -22.21 -11.47 -23.97
CA GLY A 65 -21.85 -11.08 -22.62
C GLY A 65 -20.36 -11.28 -22.38
N CYS A 66 -19.93 -11.24 -21.13
CA CYS A 66 -18.57 -11.60 -20.75
C CYS A 66 -18.52 -12.35 -19.41
N ILE A 67 -17.43 -13.08 -19.23
CA ILE A 67 -16.98 -13.70 -17.98
C ILE A 67 -15.75 -12.93 -17.54
N PHE A 68 -15.78 -12.31 -16.37
CA PHE A 68 -14.62 -11.72 -15.73
C PHE A 68 -14.14 -12.61 -14.58
N LEU A 69 -12.92 -13.13 -14.70
CA LEU A 69 -12.23 -13.90 -13.66
C LEU A 69 -11.31 -12.97 -12.88
N TRP A 70 -11.64 -12.73 -11.62
CA TRP A 70 -10.84 -11.92 -10.72
C TRP A 70 -10.11 -12.77 -9.70
N LYS A 71 -8.77 -12.77 -9.76
CA LYS A 71 -7.91 -13.42 -8.77
C LYS A 71 -7.39 -12.40 -7.76
N ILE A 72 -7.59 -12.67 -6.47
CA ILE A 72 -7.12 -11.85 -5.36
C ILE A 72 -6.10 -12.66 -4.57
N GLU A 73 -4.83 -12.31 -4.72
CA GLU A 73 -3.71 -13.06 -4.14
C GLU A 73 -3.27 -12.48 -2.80
N ASN A 74 -2.81 -13.37 -1.92
CA ASN A 74 -2.38 -13.08 -0.56
C ASN A 74 -3.51 -12.49 0.30
N LEU A 75 -4.74 -12.98 0.14
CA LEU A 75 -5.91 -12.39 0.80
C LEU A 75 -5.86 -12.54 2.33
N SER A 76 -5.21 -13.57 2.87
CA SER A 76 -5.03 -13.72 4.32
C SER A 76 -4.27 -12.54 4.94
N TYR A 77 -3.46 -11.83 4.15
CA TYR A 77 -2.69 -10.66 4.58
C TYR A 77 -3.42 -9.32 4.33
N CYS A 78 -4.73 -9.38 4.10
CA CYS A 78 -5.57 -8.21 3.86
C CYS A 78 -5.73 -7.36 5.14
N TRP A 79 -5.15 -6.16 5.10
CA TRP A 79 -5.18 -5.20 6.20
C TRP A 79 -6.49 -4.38 6.27
N LEU A 80 -7.38 -4.51 5.28
CA LEU A 80 -8.60 -3.72 5.23
C LEU A 80 -9.46 -3.96 6.47
N LYS A 81 -10.06 -2.89 7.00
CA LYS A 81 -10.98 -2.94 8.13
C LYS A 81 -12.37 -3.41 7.70
N LYS A 82 -13.26 -3.62 8.67
CA LYS A 82 -14.67 -3.87 8.36
C LYS A 82 -15.23 -2.68 7.58
N GLU A 83 -16.14 -2.94 6.63
CA GLU A 83 -16.70 -1.92 5.71
C GLU A 83 -15.74 -1.36 4.66
N GLU A 84 -14.45 -1.72 4.68
CA GLU A 84 -13.54 -1.41 3.59
C GLU A 84 -13.61 -2.49 2.50
N CYS A 85 -13.41 -2.09 1.24
CA CYS A 85 -13.50 -3.00 0.10
C CYS A 85 -12.27 -2.96 -0.79
N ILE A 86 -12.01 -4.11 -1.41
CA ILE A 86 -11.09 -4.27 -2.52
C ILE A 86 -11.91 -4.04 -3.80
N GLN A 87 -11.43 -3.17 -4.69
CA GLN A 87 -12.03 -3.01 -6.01
C GLN A 87 -11.17 -3.73 -7.05
N SER A 88 -11.82 -4.53 -7.90
CA SER A 88 -11.15 -5.22 -9.02
C SER A 88 -10.59 -4.22 -10.03
N PRO A 89 -9.65 -4.65 -10.89
CA PRO A 89 -9.38 -3.95 -12.15
C PRO A 89 -10.69 -3.69 -12.90
N VAL A 90 -10.76 -2.52 -13.54
CA VAL A 90 -11.91 -2.17 -14.37
C VAL A 90 -11.84 -2.98 -15.67
N PHE A 91 -12.91 -3.65 -16.02
CA PHE A 91 -13.02 -4.42 -17.26
C PHE A 91 -14.09 -3.82 -18.18
N THR A 92 -13.84 -3.90 -19.49
CA THR A 92 -14.75 -3.40 -20.51
C THR A 92 -15.54 -4.57 -21.10
N ALA A 93 -16.86 -4.47 -21.08
CA ALA A 93 -17.76 -5.44 -21.68
C ALA A 93 -18.22 -4.95 -23.05
N ASP A 94 -17.49 -5.33 -24.11
CA ASP A 94 -17.78 -4.88 -25.48
C ASP A 94 -19.17 -5.30 -25.96
N SER A 95 -19.56 -6.53 -25.63
CA SER A 95 -20.92 -7.07 -25.85
C SER A 95 -22.01 -6.26 -25.16
N LEU A 96 -21.66 -5.49 -24.13
CA LEU A 96 -22.53 -4.56 -23.39
C LEU A 96 -22.24 -3.11 -23.79
N TYR A 97 -22.06 -2.85 -25.09
CA TYR A 97 -21.84 -1.52 -25.65
C TYR A 97 -20.54 -0.84 -25.14
N GLY A 98 -19.52 -1.63 -24.83
CA GLY A 98 -18.24 -1.13 -24.31
C GLY A 98 -18.35 -0.50 -22.92
N THR A 99 -19.38 -0.87 -22.15
CA THR A 99 -19.54 -0.36 -20.78
C THR A 99 -18.46 -0.89 -19.85
N LYS A 100 -18.06 -0.08 -18.87
CA LYS A 100 -16.99 -0.40 -17.92
C LYS A 100 -17.56 -0.88 -16.59
N TRP A 101 -16.94 -1.89 -16.02
CA TRP A 101 -17.44 -2.57 -14.82
C TRP A 101 -16.30 -2.87 -13.85
N SER A 102 -16.63 -2.95 -12.57
CA SER A 102 -15.72 -3.42 -11.53
C SER A 102 -16.48 -4.19 -10.46
N ILE A 103 -15.77 -5.05 -9.73
CA ILE A 103 -16.29 -5.81 -8.59
C ILE A 103 -15.73 -5.19 -7.32
N ARG A 104 -16.59 -4.98 -6.31
CA ARG A 104 -16.18 -4.58 -4.96
C ARG A 104 -16.36 -5.74 -4.00
N LEU A 105 -15.28 -6.19 -3.39
CA LEU A 105 -15.27 -7.26 -2.39
C LEU A 105 -14.97 -6.67 -1.01
N PHE A 106 -15.85 -6.93 -0.04
CA PHE A 106 -15.70 -6.58 1.36
C PHE A 106 -15.28 -7.84 2.13
N PRO A 107 -13.97 -8.08 2.32
CA PRO A 107 -13.47 -9.35 2.87
C PRO A 107 -13.85 -9.54 4.35
N LYS A 108 -13.99 -8.45 5.11
CA LYS A 108 -14.44 -8.47 6.51
C LYS A 108 -15.93 -8.16 6.69
N GLY A 109 -16.66 -8.06 5.57
CA GLY A 109 -18.09 -7.78 5.53
C GLY A 109 -18.46 -6.31 5.81
N LEU A 110 -19.77 -6.06 5.74
CA LEU A 110 -20.41 -4.76 6.02
C LEU A 110 -20.82 -4.65 7.51
N LYS A 111 -21.35 -3.50 7.94
CA LYS A 111 -21.85 -3.29 9.31
C LYS A 111 -22.68 -4.47 9.81
N ASN A 112 -22.32 -5.01 10.98
CA ASN A 112 -22.99 -6.14 11.65
C ASN A 112 -23.07 -7.46 10.83
N ASN A 113 -22.47 -7.52 9.64
CA ASN A 113 -22.40 -8.73 8.83
C ASN A 113 -21.00 -9.37 8.97
N ASN A 114 -20.93 -10.68 9.18
CA ASN A 114 -19.67 -11.44 9.26
C ASN A 114 -19.42 -12.25 7.97
N SER A 115 -19.96 -11.79 6.85
CA SER A 115 -19.86 -12.47 5.56
C SER A 115 -18.99 -11.66 4.59
N VAL A 116 -18.13 -12.35 3.85
CA VAL A 116 -17.46 -11.81 2.66
C VAL A 116 -18.56 -11.39 1.70
N THR A 117 -18.60 -10.12 1.29
CA THR A 117 -19.70 -9.57 0.50
C THR A 117 -19.19 -8.98 -0.81
N ILE A 118 -19.90 -9.23 -1.92
CA ILE A 118 -19.52 -8.77 -3.25
C ILE A 118 -20.62 -7.91 -3.86
N PHE A 119 -20.20 -6.80 -4.48
CA PHE A 119 -21.03 -5.92 -5.29
C PHE A 119 -20.46 -5.78 -6.69
N LEU A 120 -21.34 -5.63 -7.67
CA LEU A 120 -21.01 -5.27 -9.04
C LEU A 120 -21.30 -3.78 -9.21
N LYS A 121 -20.35 -3.08 -9.79
CA LYS A 121 -20.43 -1.64 -10.05
C LYS A 121 -20.27 -1.39 -11.55
N ARG A 122 -21.16 -0.56 -12.09
CA ARG A 122 -20.91 0.08 -13.38
C ARG A 122 -20.04 1.32 -13.15
N GLU A 123 -18.91 1.38 -13.84
CA GLU A 123 -17.97 2.49 -13.73
C GLU A 123 -18.41 3.69 -14.58
N LYS A 124 -17.79 4.84 -14.32
CA LYS A 124 -17.99 6.02 -15.16
C LYS A 124 -17.38 5.77 -16.54
N ASP A 125 -18.23 5.80 -17.56
CA ASP A 125 -17.86 5.65 -18.95
C ASP A 125 -18.59 6.66 -19.84
N TYR A 126 -18.02 6.94 -21.01
CA TYR A 126 -18.67 7.73 -22.05
C TYR A 126 -19.37 6.84 -23.10
N CYS A 127 -19.18 5.52 -22.99
CA CYS A 127 -19.71 4.51 -23.91
C CYS A 127 -21.07 3.97 -23.45
N GLY A 128 -21.80 3.34 -24.38
CA GLY A 128 -23.07 2.66 -24.09
C GLY A 128 -24.22 3.57 -23.63
N PRO A 129 -25.37 2.98 -23.26
CA PRO A 129 -26.57 3.74 -22.88
C PRO A 129 -26.48 4.31 -21.46
N ASN A 130 -27.23 5.39 -21.18
CA ASN A 130 -27.32 5.99 -19.84
C ASN A 130 -27.80 5.01 -18.77
N THR A 131 -28.67 4.08 -19.14
CA THR A 131 -29.06 2.95 -18.29
C THR A 131 -28.98 1.65 -19.08
N ILE A 132 -28.52 0.57 -18.45
CA ILE A 132 -28.45 -0.76 -19.05
C ILE A 132 -29.06 -1.79 -18.11
N GLN A 133 -29.91 -2.68 -18.63
CA GLN A 133 -30.40 -3.84 -17.90
C GLN A 133 -29.55 -5.06 -18.23
N VAL A 134 -28.98 -5.69 -17.21
CA VAL A 134 -28.10 -6.84 -17.35
C VAL A 134 -28.53 -7.93 -16.39
N LYS A 135 -28.28 -9.17 -16.82
CA LYS A 135 -28.25 -10.33 -15.94
C LYS A 135 -26.81 -10.62 -15.57
N TYR A 136 -26.59 -11.00 -14.31
CA TYR A 136 -25.25 -11.35 -13.85
C TYR A 136 -25.28 -12.44 -12.78
N GLN A 137 -24.18 -13.18 -12.72
CA GLN A 137 -23.95 -14.22 -11.72
C GLN A 137 -22.53 -14.07 -11.19
N ILE A 138 -22.37 -14.05 -9.87
CA ILE A 138 -21.05 -14.05 -9.23
C ILE A 138 -20.87 -15.33 -8.43
N THR A 139 -19.77 -16.04 -8.68
CA THR A 139 -19.43 -17.32 -8.05
C THR A 139 -18.00 -17.31 -7.53
N PHE A 140 -17.76 -18.05 -6.45
CA PHE A 140 -16.42 -18.39 -5.98
C PHE A 140 -15.98 -19.69 -6.66
N LEU A 141 -14.71 -19.74 -7.07
CA LEU A 141 -14.13 -20.91 -7.73
C LEU A 141 -13.12 -21.63 -6.84
N ASP A 142 -13.10 -22.97 -6.91
CA ASP A 142 -12.07 -23.81 -6.30
C ASP A 142 -10.77 -23.77 -7.12
N LYS A 143 -9.71 -24.43 -6.63
CA LYS A 143 -8.39 -24.56 -7.26
C LYS A 143 -8.41 -25.18 -8.65
N ASP A 144 -9.42 -26.00 -8.96
CA ASP A 144 -9.62 -26.63 -10.27
C ASP A 144 -10.52 -25.79 -11.20
N GLY A 145 -11.00 -24.63 -10.73
CA GLY A 145 -11.90 -23.74 -11.45
C GLY A 145 -13.38 -24.13 -11.38
N SER A 146 -13.73 -25.18 -10.62
CA SER A 146 -15.11 -25.56 -10.38
C SER A 146 -15.81 -24.55 -9.48
N VAL A 147 -17.14 -24.43 -9.62
CA VAL A 147 -17.94 -23.50 -8.82
C VAL A 147 -18.18 -24.10 -7.44
N LEU A 148 -17.73 -23.41 -6.39
CA LEU A 148 -17.86 -23.86 -4.98
C LEU A 148 -19.31 -23.85 -4.50
N GLU A 149 -20.05 -22.82 -4.87
CA GLU A 149 -21.46 -22.69 -4.49
C GLU A 149 -22.25 -21.99 -5.59
N TYR A 150 -23.41 -22.55 -5.94
CA TYR A 150 -24.26 -21.96 -6.96
C TYR A 150 -25.02 -20.76 -6.38
N LYS A 151 -24.67 -19.56 -6.85
CA LYS A 151 -25.33 -18.31 -6.48
C LYS A 151 -26.43 -17.95 -7.47
N PRO A 152 -27.50 -17.25 -7.01
CA PRO A 152 -28.61 -16.85 -7.87
C PRO A 152 -28.13 -15.92 -8.99
N ILE A 153 -28.83 -15.97 -10.12
CA ILE A 153 -28.68 -15.00 -11.20
C ILE A 153 -29.47 -13.76 -10.78
N TRP A 154 -28.82 -12.61 -10.82
CA TRP A 154 -29.43 -11.33 -10.54
C TRP A 154 -29.77 -10.61 -11.84
N GLU A 155 -30.80 -9.79 -11.79
CA GLU A 155 -31.20 -8.91 -12.88
C GLU A 155 -31.38 -7.51 -12.30
N ASN A 156 -30.56 -6.55 -12.75
CA ASN A 156 -30.64 -5.17 -12.27
C ASN A 156 -30.46 -4.17 -13.42
N ARG A 157 -30.96 -2.95 -13.20
CA ARG A 157 -30.76 -1.81 -14.09
C ARG A 157 -29.63 -0.93 -13.56
N PHE A 158 -28.56 -0.79 -14.33
CA PHE A 158 -27.41 0.03 -13.98
C PHE A 158 -27.44 1.36 -14.73
N ALA A 159 -27.63 2.45 -14.01
CA ALA A 159 -27.41 3.80 -14.48
C ALA A 159 -25.91 4.11 -14.56
N ARG A 160 -25.56 4.99 -15.49
CA ARG A 160 -24.22 5.59 -15.55
C ARG A 160 -23.96 6.34 -14.23
N GLU A 161 -22.74 6.22 -13.72
CA GLU A 161 -22.20 6.97 -12.57
C GLU A 161 -22.66 6.58 -11.15
N HIS A 162 -23.74 5.80 -10.93
CA HIS A 162 -24.28 5.60 -9.56
C HIS A 162 -24.79 4.19 -9.22
N SER A 163 -24.62 3.20 -10.09
CA SER A 163 -25.19 1.86 -9.85
C SER A 163 -24.17 0.88 -9.29
N VAL A 164 -24.36 0.56 -8.01
CA VAL A 164 -23.68 -0.53 -7.30
C VAL A 164 -24.77 -1.46 -6.74
N TYR A 165 -24.74 -2.74 -7.11
CA TYR A 165 -25.73 -3.70 -6.66
C TYR A 165 -25.09 -4.92 -6.00
N PHE A 166 -25.77 -5.43 -4.96
CA PHE A 166 -25.38 -6.65 -4.26
C PHE A 166 -25.36 -7.83 -5.23
N CYS A 167 -24.42 -8.75 -5.01
CA CYS A 167 -24.24 -9.92 -5.88
C CYS A 167 -24.16 -11.22 -5.11
N ALA A 168 -23.28 -11.30 -4.11
CA ALA A 168 -23.03 -12.54 -3.40
C ALA A 168 -22.54 -12.26 -1.99
N CYS A 169 -22.80 -13.22 -1.10
CA CYS A 169 -22.15 -13.28 0.20
C CYS A 169 -21.78 -14.71 0.55
N GLU A 170 -20.70 -14.84 1.34
CA GLU A 170 -20.27 -16.10 1.96
C GLU A 170 -19.87 -15.88 3.40
N ARG A 171 -20.16 -16.85 4.26
CA ARG A 171 -19.74 -16.76 5.67
C ARG A 171 -18.21 -16.72 5.74
N ARG A 172 -17.67 -15.76 6.48
CA ARG A 172 -16.22 -15.60 6.63
C ARG A 172 -15.54 -16.85 7.21
N GLU A 173 -16.21 -17.54 8.14
CA GLU A 173 -15.71 -18.79 8.73
C GLU A 173 -15.53 -19.91 7.71
N LYS A 174 -16.32 -19.90 6.62
CA LYS A 174 -16.19 -20.85 5.52
C LYS A 174 -14.96 -20.51 4.66
N VAL A 175 -14.85 -19.24 4.26
CA VAL A 175 -13.79 -18.72 3.37
C VAL A 175 -12.39 -18.75 4.03
N SER A 176 -12.30 -18.32 5.29
CA SER A 176 -11.01 -18.16 6.00
C SER A 176 -10.76 -19.22 7.07
N GLY A 177 -11.72 -20.11 7.33
CA GLY A 177 -11.64 -21.15 8.36
C GLY A 177 -11.79 -22.55 7.78
N ASN A 178 -12.97 -23.14 7.94
CA ASN A 178 -13.19 -24.59 7.78
C ASN A 178 -12.97 -25.10 6.35
N GLU A 179 -13.27 -24.28 5.33
CA GLU A 179 -13.15 -24.64 3.92
C GLU A 179 -12.09 -23.78 3.20
N ARG A 180 -11.12 -23.25 3.98
CA ARG A 180 -10.09 -22.34 3.49
C ARG A 180 -9.33 -22.87 2.29
N GLU A 181 -9.00 -24.17 2.26
CA GLU A 181 -8.22 -24.75 1.15
C GLU A 181 -8.98 -24.74 -0.18
N SER A 182 -10.31 -24.76 -0.14
CA SER A 182 -11.16 -24.67 -1.33
C SER A 182 -11.38 -23.22 -1.77
N PHE A 183 -11.61 -22.30 -0.83
CA PHE A 183 -11.86 -20.89 -1.14
C PHE A 183 -10.59 -20.05 -1.37
N LEU A 184 -9.49 -20.39 -0.71
CA LEU A 184 -8.21 -19.68 -0.73
C LEU A 184 -7.04 -20.64 -1.05
N PRO A 185 -7.09 -21.40 -2.16
CA PRO A 185 -5.97 -22.24 -2.55
C PRO A 185 -4.73 -21.38 -2.80
N LYS A 186 -3.61 -21.74 -2.16
CA LYS A 186 -2.38 -20.93 -2.16
C LYS A 186 -2.65 -19.46 -1.79
N ASP A 187 -3.58 -19.21 -0.87
CA ASP A 187 -4.00 -17.88 -0.41
C ASP A 187 -4.57 -16.96 -1.51
N THR A 188 -5.17 -17.55 -2.54
CA THR A 188 -5.78 -16.82 -3.66
C THR A 188 -7.28 -17.05 -3.72
N LEU A 189 -8.06 -15.97 -3.60
CA LEU A 189 -9.51 -16.00 -3.83
C LEU A 189 -9.79 -15.78 -5.31
N THR A 190 -10.53 -16.69 -5.93
CA THR A 190 -10.96 -16.53 -7.33
C THR A 190 -12.46 -16.28 -7.40
N VAL A 191 -12.83 -15.12 -7.93
CA VAL A 191 -14.21 -14.68 -8.15
C VAL A 191 -14.51 -14.65 -9.64
N GLN A 192 -15.55 -15.35 -10.06
CA GLN A 192 -16.05 -15.29 -11.43
C GLN A 192 -17.31 -14.42 -11.47
N CYS A 193 -17.33 -13.44 -12.36
CA CYS A 193 -18.54 -12.68 -12.71
C CYS A 193 -18.92 -12.98 -14.15
N LYS A 194 -20.08 -13.60 -14.35
CA LYS A 194 -20.73 -13.69 -15.68
C LYS A 194 -21.73 -12.55 -15.78
N ILE A 195 -21.67 -11.77 -16.86
CA ILE A 195 -22.58 -10.65 -17.11
C ILE A 195 -23.03 -10.64 -18.57
N TRP A 196 -24.32 -10.46 -18.82
CA TRP A 196 -24.89 -10.49 -20.17
C TRP A 196 -26.17 -9.65 -20.25
N LYS A 197 -26.66 -9.39 -21.47
CA LYS A 197 -27.91 -8.64 -21.67
C LYS A 197 -29.10 -9.45 -21.16
N LYS A 198 -30.08 -8.77 -20.57
CA LYS A 198 -31.29 -9.39 -20.00
C LYS A 198 -31.99 -10.37 -20.95
N ASP A 199 -32.14 -9.97 -22.21
CA ASP A 199 -32.96 -10.68 -23.20
C ASP A 199 -32.16 -11.73 -23.99
N GLU A 200 -30.89 -11.93 -23.66
CA GLU A 200 -30.00 -12.87 -24.33
C GLU A 200 -29.65 -14.06 -23.44
N LYS A 201 -29.35 -15.21 -24.08
CA LYS A 201 -28.74 -16.34 -23.39
C LYS A 201 -27.23 -16.11 -23.25
N PRO A 202 -26.59 -16.55 -22.15
CA PRO A 202 -25.16 -16.40 -21.93
C PRO A 202 -24.34 -17.41 -22.78
N THR A 203 -24.43 -17.31 -24.10
CA THR A 203 -23.72 -18.16 -25.08
C THR A 203 -22.65 -17.35 -25.80
N GLY A 204 -21.44 -17.89 -25.93
CA GLY A 204 -20.30 -17.19 -26.54
C GLY A 204 -19.92 -15.96 -25.72
N LEU A 205 -19.45 -16.15 -24.49
CA LEU A 205 -19.05 -15.06 -23.61
C LEU A 205 -17.57 -14.74 -23.79
N ASP A 206 -17.22 -13.46 -23.84
CA ASP A 206 -15.82 -13.02 -23.81
C ASP A 206 -15.19 -13.34 -22.46
N LEU A 207 -13.98 -13.92 -22.45
CA LEU A 207 -13.25 -14.18 -21.20
C LEU A 207 -12.29 -13.05 -20.88
N LEU A 208 -12.48 -12.42 -19.73
CA LEU A 208 -11.64 -11.37 -19.21
C LEU A 208 -11.02 -11.85 -17.90
N SER A 209 -9.80 -11.42 -17.62
CA SER A 209 -9.11 -11.76 -16.38
C SER A 209 -8.57 -10.50 -15.73
N GLY A 210 -8.71 -10.42 -14.41
CA GLY A 210 -8.15 -9.37 -13.58
C GLY A 210 -7.40 -9.97 -12.41
N ARG A 211 -6.31 -9.32 -12.00
CA ARG A 211 -5.53 -9.71 -10.82
C ARG A 211 -5.41 -8.53 -9.86
N THR A 212 -5.56 -8.82 -8.58
CA THR A 212 -5.22 -7.92 -7.48
C THR A 212 -4.32 -8.69 -6.51
N MET A 213 -3.21 -8.10 -6.11
CA MET A 213 -2.25 -8.76 -5.21
C MET A 213 -1.95 -7.87 -4.01
N PHE A 214 -2.07 -8.44 -2.81
CA PHE A 214 -1.50 -7.85 -1.60
C PHE A 214 0.00 -8.16 -1.60
N LYS A 215 0.84 -7.11 -1.67
CA LYS A 215 2.29 -7.33 -1.57
C LYS A 215 2.64 -7.75 -0.15
N VAL A 216 3.27 -8.91 -0.06
CA VAL A 216 3.66 -9.54 1.19
C VAL A 216 5.18 -9.65 1.23
N HIS A 217 5.75 -9.26 2.35
CA HIS A 217 7.17 -9.39 2.64
C HIS A 217 7.33 -10.35 3.82
N ARG A 218 8.28 -11.27 3.71
CA ARG A 218 8.62 -12.22 4.77
C ARG A 218 10.03 -11.93 5.24
N ARG A 219 10.21 -11.85 6.55
CA ARG A 219 11.52 -11.72 7.20
C ARG A 219 11.64 -12.73 8.32
N SER A 220 12.86 -13.16 8.56
CA SER A 220 13.19 -14.01 9.70
C SER A 220 14.56 -13.63 10.23
N PHE A 221 14.74 -13.80 11.53
CA PHE A 221 16.01 -13.56 12.20
C PHE A 221 16.14 -14.45 13.43
N VAL A 222 17.37 -14.77 13.79
CA VAL A 222 17.69 -15.43 15.05
C VAL A 222 18.27 -14.39 16.00
N TRP A 223 17.60 -14.17 17.12
CA TRP A 223 18.00 -13.25 18.16
C TRP A 223 18.60 -14.02 19.33
N ARG A 224 19.90 -13.81 19.58
CA ARG A 224 20.63 -14.43 20.68
C ARG A 224 20.84 -13.39 21.78
N ILE A 225 20.49 -13.75 23.01
CA ILE A 225 20.60 -12.88 24.19
C ILE A 225 21.49 -13.58 25.21
N ASP A 226 22.71 -13.08 25.36
CA ASP A 226 23.71 -13.64 26.26
C ASP A 226 23.49 -13.22 27.72
N ASN A 227 24.04 -14.00 28.66
CA ASN A 227 23.98 -13.75 30.10
C ASN A 227 22.55 -13.60 30.66
N PHE A 228 21.59 -14.30 30.06
CA PHE A 228 20.15 -14.09 30.31
C PHE A 228 19.77 -14.29 31.79
N SER A 229 20.37 -15.26 32.48
CA SER A 229 20.12 -15.56 33.88
C SER A 229 20.50 -14.42 34.83
N THR A 230 21.47 -13.59 34.44
CA THR A 230 22.01 -12.49 35.26
C THR A 230 21.20 -11.19 35.15
N LEU A 231 20.27 -11.11 34.21
CA LEU A 231 19.47 -9.92 33.94
C LEU A 231 18.47 -9.67 35.07
N LYS A 232 18.75 -8.64 35.88
CA LYS A 232 17.93 -8.24 37.03
C LYS A 232 16.90 -7.18 36.62
N PRO A 233 15.64 -7.29 37.10
CA PRO A 233 14.67 -6.22 36.95
C PRO A 233 15.11 -4.98 37.73
N GLY A 234 15.13 -3.83 37.07
CA GLY A 234 15.33 -2.54 37.74
C GLY A 234 14.18 -2.25 38.72
N PRO A 235 14.43 -1.55 39.85
CA PRO A 235 13.38 -1.24 40.80
C PRO A 235 12.40 -0.20 40.22
N GLY A 236 11.10 -0.53 40.21
CA GLY A 236 10.01 0.46 40.09
C GLY A 236 9.26 0.57 38.75
N SER A 237 9.55 -0.24 37.74
CA SER A 237 8.80 -0.22 36.46
C SER A 237 7.96 -1.48 36.24
N LYS A 238 6.74 -1.32 35.70
CA LYS A 238 5.85 -2.43 35.26
C LYS A 238 6.47 -3.30 34.16
N PHE A 239 7.41 -2.73 33.41
CA PHE A 239 8.11 -3.33 32.28
C PHE A 239 9.61 -3.15 32.47
N VAL A 240 10.36 -4.24 32.38
CA VAL A 240 11.83 -4.19 32.38
C VAL A 240 12.33 -4.61 31.01
N LEU A 241 12.96 -3.67 30.28
CA LEU A 241 13.65 -3.97 29.03
C LEU A 241 14.86 -4.88 29.32
N ILE A 242 14.89 -6.03 28.68
CA ILE A 242 15.93 -7.05 28.78
C ILE A 242 16.95 -6.85 27.66
N ASP A 243 16.46 -6.73 26.43
CA ASP A 243 17.30 -6.53 25.24
C ASP A 243 16.48 -5.89 24.10
N LYS A 244 17.15 -5.31 23.10
CA LYS A 244 16.50 -4.72 21.92
C LYS A 244 17.12 -5.20 20.62
N PHE A 245 16.26 -5.43 19.64
CA PHE A 245 16.64 -5.76 18.26
C PHE A 245 15.81 -4.92 17.29
N THR A 246 16.44 -4.42 16.23
CA THR A 246 15.75 -3.72 15.14
C THR A 246 16.21 -4.31 13.82
N ASP A 247 15.29 -4.43 12.88
CA ASP A 247 15.60 -4.88 11.52
C ASP A 247 15.43 -3.76 10.48
N GLY A 248 15.37 -2.51 10.96
CA GLY A 248 15.17 -1.30 10.17
C GLY A 248 13.72 -0.99 9.80
N LEU A 249 12.76 -1.90 10.05
CA LEU A 249 11.32 -1.67 9.87
C LEU A 249 10.54 -1.83 11.18
N ILE A 250 10.91 -2.83 11.97
CA ILE A 250 10.23 -3.19 13.21
C ILE A 250 11.24 -3.25 14.34
N ASN A 251 10.85 -2.67 15.47
CA ASN A 251 11.62 -2.74 16.70
C ASN A 251 11.01 -3.82 17.60
N PHE A 252 11.89 -4.67 18.10
CA PHE A 252 11.58 -5.77 18.98
C PHE A 252 12.28 -5.54 20.31
N HIS A 253 11.50 -5.35 21.36
CA HIS A 253 12.01 -5.19 22.71
C HIS A 253 11.65 -6.44 23.51
N LEU A 254 12.64 -7.13 24.05
CA LEU A 254 12.37 -8.22 24.97
C LEU A 254 12.15 -7.63 26.35
N VAL A 255 10.99 -7.89 26.94
CA VAL A 255 10.55 -7.22 28.17
C VAL A 255 10.05 -8.24 29.18
N LEU A 256 10.37 -8.00 30.46
CA LEU A 256 9.72 -8.67 31.56
C LEU A 256 8.53 -7.84 32.04
N ASN A 257 7.32 -8.36 31.86
CA ASN A 257 6.08 -7.70 32.27
C ASN A 257 5.64 -8.20 33.65
N GLU A 258 5.44 -7.28 34.60
CA GLU A 258 4.90 -7.51 35.94
C GLU A 258 3.49 -6.90 36.03
N GLU A 259 2.47 -7.71 35.72
CA GLU A 259 1.07 -7.34 35.94
C GLU A 259 0.74 -7.50 37.44
N LEU A 260 0.12 -6.48 38.06
CA LEU A 260 -0.18 -6.46 39.50
C LEU A 260 -0.82 -7.78 39.97
N GLY A 261 -0.14 -8.49 40.87
CA GLY A 261 -0.62 -9.74 41.46
C GLY A 261 -0.43 -11.01 40.63
N SER A 262 0.30 -10.95 39.51
CA SER A 262 0.58 -12.11 38.65
C SER A 262 2.08 -12.41 38.51
N GLU A 263 2.42 -13.63 38.08
CA GLU A 263 3.81 -14.02 37.82
C GLU A 263 4.43 -13.23 36.64
N LYS A 264 5.73 -12.93 36.73
CA LYS A 264 6.49 -12.21 35.70
C LYS A 264 6.47 -12.97 34.37
N LYS A 265 5.91 -12.34 33.33
CA LYS A 265 5.84 -12.90 31.98
C LYS A 265 6.92 -12.33 31.08
N LEU A 266 7.58 -13.19 30.33
CA LEU A 266 8.52 -12.79 29.29
C LEU A 266 7.72 -12.50 28.01
N VAL A 267 7.73 -11.23 27.59
CA VAL A 267 6.98 -10.76 26.43
C VAL A 267 7.93 -10.05 25.47
N MET A 268 7.64 -10.12 24.18
CA MET A 268 8.27 -9.30 23.18
C MET A 268 7.34 -8.14 22.87
N ASP A 269 7.77 -6.92 23.17
CA ASP A 269 7.12 -5.69 22.77
C ASP A 269 7.54 -5.34 21.34
N ILE A 270 6.61 -5.56 20.41
CA ILE A 270 6.82 -5.40 18.97
C ILE A 270 6.18 -4.08 18.55
N ARG A 271 6.99 -3.24 17.92
CA ARG A 271 6.54 -1.91 17.55
C ARG A 271 6.99 -1.51 16.15
N SER A 272 6.08 -0.96 15.34
CA SER A 272 6.42 -0.28 14.09
C SER A 272 5.66 1.05 13.91
N PHE A 273 6.38 2.07 13.46
CA PHE A 273 5.92 3.40 13.10
C PHE A 273 6.08 3.61 11.59
N ASP A 274 6.41 2.54 10.87
CA ASP A 274 6.45 2.60 9.43
C ASP A 274 5.03 2.49 8.89
N ASP A 275 4.50 3.59 8.38
CA ASP A 275 3.19 3.65 7.74
C ASP A 275 3.01 2.72 6.54
N PHE A 276 4.11 2.20 5.97
CA PHE A 276 4.06 1.17 4.94
C PHE A 276 3.49 -0.16 5.46
N ILE A 277 3.69 -0.49 6.74
CA ILE A 277 3.23 -1.74 7.34
C ILE A 277 1.78 -1.59 7.77
N LYS A 278 0.86 -2.33 7.11
CA LYS A 278 -0.57 -2.28 7.44
C LYS A 278 -1.07 -3.47 8.25
N PHE A 279 -0.40 -4.58 8.12
CA PHE A 279 -0.69 -5.82 8.83
C PHE A 279 0.61 -6.57 9.04
N ILE A 280 0.68 -7.30 10.15
CA ILE A 280 1.77 -8.24 10.44
C ILE A 280 1.21 -9.52 11.03
N SER A 281 1.75 -10.65 10.58
CA SER A 281 1.71 -11.93 11.28
C SER A 281 3.09 -12.17 11.86
N PHE A 282 3.19 -12.31 13.17
CA PHE A 282 4.45 -12.54 13.88
C PHE A 282 4.42 -13.89 14.58
N LYS A 283 5.50 -14.63 14.42
CA LYS A 283 5.75 -15.93 15.03
C LYS A 283 7.13 -15.92 15.68
N ALA A 284 7.22 -16.49 16.87
CA ALA A 284 8.48 -16.74 17.53
C ALA A 284 8.59 -18.20 17.97
N SER A 285 9.81 -18.71 18.00
CA SER A 285 10.15 -20.02 18.54
C SER A 285 11.45 -19.93 19.32
N ILE A 286 11.59 -20.72 20.37
CA ILE A 286 12.84 -20.83 21.11
C ILE A 286 13.66 -21.95 20.50
N ILE A 287 14.96 -21.71 20.38
CA ILE A 287 15.91 -22.73 19.96
C ILE A 287 16.46 -23.36 21.23
N ASP A 288 16.16 -24.65 21.44
CA ASP A 288 16.68 -25.40 22.58
C ASP A 288 18.15 -25.82 22.37
N SER A 289 18.73 -26.49 23.37
CA SER A 289 20.12 -26.94 23.39
C SER A 289 20.46 -27.98 22.31
N GLU A 290 19.46 -28.62 21.71
CA GLU A 290 19.60 -29.54 20.57
C GLU A 290 19.37 -28.82 19.22
N GLY A 291 19.05 -27.52 19.24
CA GLY A 291 18.74 -26.72 18.04
C GLY A 291 17.29 -26.83 17.59
N LYS A 292 16.41 -27.50 18.35
CA LYS A 292 15.01 -27.68 17.99
C LYS A 292 14.19 -26.44 18.36
N ARG A 293 13.25 -26.11 17.46
CA ARG A 293 12.36 -24.94 17.59
C ARG A 293 11.11 -25.28 18.39
N VAL A 294 10.95 -24.65 19.54
CA VAL A 294 9.76 -24.73 20.39
C VAL A 294 8.89 -23.51 20.13
N ASN A 295 7.72 -23.72 19.53
CA ASN A 295 6.83 -22.64 19.10
C ASN A 295 6.25 -21.86 20.30
N CYS A 296 6.39 -20.55 20.30
CA CYS A 296 5.80 -19.64 21.29
C CYS A 296 4.42 -19.13 20.88
N GLY A 297 4.05 -19.24 19.61
CA GLY A 297 2.75 -18.82 19.08
C GLY A 297 2.87 -18.11 17.73
N ASN A 298 1.71 -17.87 17.12
CA ASN A 298 1.57 -17.04 15.92
C ASN A 298 0.41 -16.08 16.18
N HIS A 299 0.67 -14.78 16.04
CA HIS A 299 -0.33 -13.74 16.27
C HIS A 299 -0.35 -12.76 15.11
N GLU A 300 -1.53 -12.22 14.85
CA GLU A 300 -1.81 -11.28 13.78
C GLU A 300 -2.18 -9.93 14.36
N TYR A 301 -1.62 -8.85 13.79
CA TYR A 301 -1.79 -7.49 14.29
C TYR A 301 -1.93 -6.48 13.16
N PHE A 302 -2.53 -5.32 13.45
CA PHE A 302 -2.75 -4.24 12.49
C PHE A 302 -1.88 -3.02 12.82
N ASP A 303 -1.76 -2.08 11.87
CA ASP A 303 -0.92 -0.89 12.01
C ASP A 303 -1.17 -0.08 13.31
N GLY A 304 -2.44 0.10 13.68
CA GLY A 304 -2.81 0.80 14.90
C GLY A 304 -2.30 0.13 16.18
N ASP A 305 -2.14 -1.19 16.19
CA ASP A 305 -1.60 -1.94 17.31
C ASP A 305 -0.08 -1.77 17.37
N LEU A 306 0.59 -1.85 16.22
CA LEU A 306 2.04 -1.71 16.10
C LEU A 306 2.56 -0.35 16.57
N LYS A 307 1.81 0.72 16.29
CA LYS A 307 2.17 2.08 16.75
C LYS A 307 2.10 2.21 18.28
N LYS A 308 1.18 1.50 18.93
CA LYS A 308 1.03 1.52 20.40
C LYS A 308 2.00 0.58 21.11
N GLY A 309 2.54 -0.38 20.37
CA GLY A 309 3.35 -1.46 20.90
C GLY A 309 2.50 -2.66 21.29
N ILE A 310 2.97 -3.83 20.89
CA ILE A 310 2.24 -5.09 20.97
C ILE A 310 3.01 -6.04 21.85
N LEU A 311 2.35 -6.57 22.89
CA LEU A 311 2.96 -7.55 23.77
C LEU A 311 2.69 -8.96 23.24
N PHE A 312 3.68 -9.54 22.56
CA PHE A 312 3.68 -10.94 22.14
C PHE A 312 4.22 -11.82 23.29
N PRO A 313 3.43 -12.74 23.86
CA PRO A 313 3.90 -13.61 24.93
C PRO A 313 4.85 -14.68 24.37
N LEU A 314 6.08 -14.75 24.89
CA LEU A 314 7.01 -15.84 24.57
C LEU A 314 6.75 -17.07 25.45
N PHE A 315 6.25 -16.85 26.66
CA PHE A 315 5.91 -17.87 27.65
C PHE A 315 4.68 -17.51 28.47
N SER A 316 4.07 -18.54 29.07
CA SER A 316 3.13 -18.35 30.18
C SER A 316 3.81 -17.81 31.45
N ASN A 317 5.10 -18.13 31.72
CA ASN A 317 5.85 -17.72 32.91
C ASN A 317 7.40 -17.87 32.77
N LYS A 318 8.20 -16.88 33.24
CA LYS A 318 9.69 -16.93 33.31
C LYS A 318 10.23 -18.09 34.15
N ASN A 319 9.55 -18.49 35.23
CA ASN A 319 10.00 -19.57 36.10
C ASN A 319 10.09 -20.91 35.36
N MET A 320 9.25 -21.13 34.34
CA MET A 320 9.32 -22.33 33.52
C MET A 320 10.59 -22.41 32.67
N LEU A 321 11.08 -21.27 32.18
CA LEU A 321 12.37 -21.19 31.47
C LEU A 321 13.53 -21.51 32.43
N MET A 322 13.51 -20.91 33.63
CA MET A 322 14.55 -21.14 34.64
C MET A 322 14.57 -22.58 35.15
N ASN A 323 13.40 -23.23 35.27
CA ASN A 323 13.30 -24.64 35.64
C ASN A 323 13.86 -25.60 34.57
N LYS A 324 14.01 -25.13 33.33
CA LYS A 324 14.57 -25.89 32.20
C LYS A 324 15.77 -25.16 31.59
N ILE A 325 16.61 -24.58 32.45
CA ILE A 325 17.76 -23.75 32.04
C ILE A 325 18.72 -24.49 31.08
N ASN A 326 19.02 -25.77 31.34
CA ASN A 326 19.90 -26.56 30.48
C ASN A 326 19.33 -26.84 29.07
N LEU A 327 18.00 -26.77 28.94
CA LEU A 327 17.32 -27.00 27.67
C LEU A 327 17.17 -25.69 26.88
N TYR A 328 16.75 -24.60 27.52
CA TYR A 328 16.39 -23.36 26.80
C TYR A 328 17.43 -22.24 26.91
N LEU A 329 18.41 -22.37 27.80
CA LEU A 329 19.48 -21.40 28.04
C LEU A 329 20.85 -22.10 28.03
N PRO A 330 21.22 -22.85 26.98
CA PRO A 330 22.55 -23.43 26.88
C PRO A 330 23.61 -22.32 26.93
N ASN A 331 24.60 -22.47 27.81
CA ASN A 331 25.63 -21.45 28.07
C ASN A 331 25.06 -20.07 28.47
N ASP A 332 23.89 -20.05 29.12
CA ASP A 332 23.18 -18.83 29.53
C ASP A 332 22.76 -17.91 28.37
N VAL A 333 22.50 -18.50 27.20
CA VAL A 333 22.04 -17.77 26.01
C VAL A 333 20.60 -18.14 25.67
N LEU A 334 19.71 -17.16 25.66
CA LEU A 334 18.37 -17.33 25.09
C LEU A 334 18.43 -17.11 23.58
N SER A 335 18.04 -18.11 22.79
CA SER A 335 17.98 -18.01 21.34
C SER A 335 16.54 -18.04 20.84
N LEU A 336 16.11 -16.96 20.19
CA LEU A 336 14.78 -16.79 19.62
C LEU A 336 14.85 -16.80 18.10
N ASP A 337 14.09 -17.68 17.47
CA ASP A 337 13.82 -17.66 16.05
C ASP A 337 12.52 -16.90 15.80
N CYS A 338 12.65 -15.74 15.18
CA CYS A 338 11.54 -14.87 14.90
C CYS A 338 11.27 -14.87 13.40
N GLU A 339 10.01 -15.04 13.03
CA GLU A 339 9.54 -14.98 11.65
C GLU A 339 8.34 -14.05 11.61
N TYR A 340 8.34 -13.12 10.67
CA TYR A 340 7.21 -12.25 10.50
C TYR A 340 6.92 -11.94 9.04
N VAL A 341 5.64 -11.74 8.79
CA VAL A 341 5.10 -11.50 7.46
C VAL A 341 4.27 -10.24 7.53
N PHE A 342 4.56 -9.27 6.68
CA PHE A 342 3.81 -8.03 6.66
C PHE A 342 3.36 -7.67 5.25
N SER A 343 2.26 -6.92 5.18
CA SER A 343 1.70 -6.45 3.92
C SER A 343 1.75 -4.93 3.81
N ALA A 344 2.09 -4.46 2.60
CA ALA A 344 2.37 -3.05 2.31
C ALA A 344 1.40 -2.44 1.29
N VAL A 345 1.22 -1.12 1.34
CA VAL A 345 0.15 -0.33 0.66
C VAL A 345 0.11 -0.42 -0.88
N THR A 346 1.00 -1.13 -1.57
CA THR A 346 1.01 -1.16 -3.04
C THR A 346 0.21 -2.34 -3.60
N SER A 347 -1.09 -2.17 -3.85
CA SER A 347 -1.86 -3.11 -4.66
C SER A 347 -1.60 -2.88 -6.16
N SER A 348 -1.19 -3.92 -6.88
CA SER A 348 -1.07 -3.90 -8.35
C SER A 348 -2.34 -4.49 -8.96
N ASN A 349 -2.93 -3.77 -9.92
CA ASN A 349 -4.12 -4.18 -10.64
C ASN A 349 -3.78 -4.35 -12.14
N GLU A 350 -3.94 -5.56 -12.65
CA GLU A 350 -3.70 -5.89 -14.07
C GLU A 350 -4.97 -6.51 -14.67
N CYS A 351 -5.27 -6.18 -15.93
CA CYS A 351 -6.40 -6.73 -16.67
C CYS A 351 -5.94 -7.24 -18.03
N ALA A 352 -6.24 -8.49 -18.36
CA ALA A 352 -5.90 -9.13 -19.64
C ALA A 352 -7.14 -9.77 -20.29
N ARG A 353 -7.19 -9.73 -21.63
CA ARG A 353 -8.28 -10.28 -22.44
C ARG A 353 -7.90 -11.66 -22.97
N CYS A 354 -8.72 -12.67 -22.71
CA CYS A 354 -8.55 -14.04 -23.18
C CYS A 354 -9.67 -14.38 -24.18
N GLY A 355 -9.38 -15.24 -25.17
CA GLY A 355 -10.30 -15.56 -26.27
C GLY A 355 -11.64 -16.19 -25.86
N ILE A 356 -12.56 -16.26 -26.83
CA ILE A 356 -13.95 -16.72 -26.68
C ILE A 356 -14.02 -18.21 -26.28
N ILE A 357 -14.78 -18.55 -25.23
CA ILE A 357 -15.09 -19.94 -24.87
C ILE A 357 -16.41 -20.35 -25.56
N CYS A 358 -16.32 -21.27 -26.51
CA CYS A 358 -17.50 -22.01 -27.00
C CYS A 358 -17.77 -23.20 -26.09
N SER A 359 -18.95 -23.25 -25.48
CA SER A 359 -19.36 -24.32 -24.59
C SER A 359 -19.77 -25.57 -25.38
N SER A 360 -18.89 -26.57 -25.42
CA SER A 360 -19.29 -27.98 -25.48
C SER A 360 -18.16 -28.89 -24.97
N THR A 361 -18.56 -29.80 -24.07
CA THR A 361 -17.94 -31.09 -23.71
C THR A 361 -17.04 -31.13 -22.45
N THR A 362 -17.48 -31.97 -21.51
CA THR A 362 -16.82 -32.50 -20.31
C THR A 362 -15.64 -33.44 -20.64
N PRO A 363 -14.81 -33.82 -19.64
CA PRO A 363 -13.36 -33.92 -19.79
C PRO A 363 -12.86 -35.29 -20.24
N GLU A 364 -11.86 -35.30 -21.12
CA GLU A 364 -10.99 -36.45 -21.32
C GLU A 364 -9.54 -36.11 -20.97
N THR A 365 -9.06 -36.86 -19.98
CA THR A 365 -7.69 -37.23 -19.67
C THR A 365 -6.74 -37.19 -20.87
N VAL A 366 -5.77 -36.29 -20.84
CA VAL A 366 -4.46 -36.53 -21.46
C VAL A 366 -3.40 -36.25 -20.40
N THR A 367 -3.02 -37.35 -19.75
CA THR A 367 -1.72 -37.51 -19.10
C THR A 367 -0.62 -37.24 -20.13
N ASN A 368 0.22 -36.25 -19.86
CA ASN A 368 1.63 -36.33 -20.26
C ASN A 368 2.49 -35.61 -19.23
N LYS A 369 3.21 -36.44 -18.47
CA LYS A 369 4.31 -36.07 -17.60
C LYS A 369 5.42 -35.46 -18.45
N SER A 370 5.80 -34.24 -18.12
CA SER A 370 7.19 -33.80 -18.26
C SER A 370 7.49 -32.96 -17.04
N GLU A 371 8.21 -33.58 -16.12
CA GLU A 371 8.82 -32.94 -14.97
C GLU A 371 9.87 -31.97 -15.49
N ILE A 372 9.58 -30.68 -15.38
CA ILE A 372 10.62 -29.65 -15.32
C ILE A 372 10.53 -29.11 -13.91
N ASN A 373 11.48 -29.54 -13.07
CA ASN A 373 11.74 -28.95 -11.77
C ASN A 373 12.15 -27.49 -11.98
N VAL A 374 11.18 -26.59 -11.86
CA VAL A 374 11.47 -25.18 -11.59
C VAL A 374 11.47 -25.05 -10.08
N GLU A 375 12.67 -25.11 -9.52
CA GLU A 375 12.92 -24.72 -8.15
C GLU A 375 12.35 -23.32 -7.91
N LYS A 376 11.65 -23.18 -6.79
CA LYS A 376 11.07 -21.93 -6.31
C LYS A 376 12.19 -20.94 -6.01
N GLU A 377 12.47 -20.02 -6.94
CA GLU A 377 13.17 -18.79 -6.63
C GLU A 377 12.41 -17.59 -7.19
N GLU A 378 11.68 -16.90 -6.31
CA GLU A 378 11.55 -15.43 -6.36
C GLU A 378 11.44 -14.94 -4.91
N PRO A 379 12.53 -14.32 -4.42
CA PRO A 379 12.56 -12.87 -4.28
C PRO A 379 13.90 -12.24 -4.74
N ALA A 380 14.54 -12.78 -5.79
CA ALA A 380 15.92 -12.41 -6.17
C ALA A 380 16.05 -11.14 -7.04
N LEU A 381 15.00 -10.72 -7.78
CA LEU A 381 15.17 -9.64 -8.76
C LEU A 381 15.48 -8.27 -8.11
N THR A 382 14.93 -8.02 -6.91
CA THR A 382 15.16 -6.78 -6.17
C THR A 382 16.58 -6.68 -5.59
N SER A 383 17.20 -7.81 -5.22
CA SER A 383 18.54 -7.80 -4.61
C SER A 383 19.65 -7.58 -5.63
N VAL A 384 19.52 -8.11 -6.86
CA VAL A 384 20.53 -7.95 -7.91
C VAL A 384 20.65 -6.49 -8.34
N LEU A 385 19.53 -5.83 -8.68
CA LEU A 385 19.55 -4.41 -9.09
C LEU A 385 20.10 -3.49 -7.99
N VAL A 386 19.70 -3.71 -6.73
CA VAL A 386 20.21 -2.92 -5.60
C VAL A 386 21.72 -3.09 -5.44
N ASN A 387 22.23 -4.32 -5.60
CA ASN A 387 23.67 -4.58 -5.55
C ASN A 387 24.41 -3.94 -6.73
N ASP A 388 23.82 -3.94 -7.93
CA ASP A 388 24.40 -3.28 -9.11
C ASP A 388 24.48 -1.76 -8.91
N LEU A 389 23.40 -1.13 -8.41
CA LEU A 389 23.39 0.30 -8.09
C LEU A 389 24.37 0.65 -6.96
N LYS A 390 24.47 -0.21 -5.94
CA LYS A 390 25.45 -0.08 -4.87
C LYS A 390 26.89 -0.14 -5.42
N SER A 391 27.16 -1.07 -6.33
CA SER A 391 28.44 -1.19 -7.02
C SER A 391 28.74 0.05 -7.86
N MET A 392 27.77 0.58 -8.60
CA MET A 392 27.93 1.83 -9.36
C MET A 392 28.33 3.00 -8.47
N TYR A 393 27.71 3.14 -7.29
CA TYR A 393 28.05 4.19 -6.33
C TYR A 393 29.45 4.01 -5.74
N HIS A 394 29.78 2.83 -5.19
CA HIS A 394 31.09 2.61 -4.56
C HIS A 394 32.25 2.66 -5.55
N ASN A 395 32.07 2.14 -6.76
CA ASN A 395 33.11 2.13 -7.78
C ASN A 395 33.12 3.40 -8.65
N SER A 396 32.21 4.35 -8.40
CA SER A 396 32.10 5.62 -9.13
C SER A 396 32.00 5.44 -10.66
N ILE A 397 31.26 4.41 -11.10
CA ILE A 397 31.18 4.03 -12.52
C ILE A 397 30.22 4.98 -13.25
N LEU A 398 30.71 5.75 -14.23
CA LEU A 398 29.89 6.66 -15.07
C LEU A 398 29.21 7.81 -14.29
N CYS A 399 29.79 8.26 -13.19
CA CYS A 399 29.31 9.43 -12.46
C CYS A 399 29.42 10.71 -13.32
N ASP A 400 28.36 11.50 -13.34
CA ASP A 400 28.20 12.71 -14.17
C ASP A 400 27.93 13.98 -13.33
N VAL A 401 28.00 13.86 -12.00
CA VAL A 401 27.93 14.97 -11.04
C VAL A 401 28.74 14.68 -9.78
N GLU A 402 29.27 15.74 -9.15
CA GLU A 402 29.93 15.70 -7.85
C GLU A 402 29.13 16.49 -6.80
N LEU A 403 28.83 15.87 -5.65
CA LEU A 403 28.27 16.57 -4.48
C LEU A 403 29.41 16.89 -3.52
N ARG A 404 29.60 18.16 -3.18
CA ARG A 404 30.72 18.61 -2.36
C ARG A 404 30.25 19.17 -1.03
N THR A 405 30.68 18.57 0.06
CA THR A 405 30.58 19.16 1.39
C THR A 405 31.79 20.02 1.69
N SER A 406 31.81 20.67 2.85
CA SER A 406 32.98 21.41 3.32
C SER A 406 34.24 20.54 3.45
N THR A 407 34.09 19.22 3.64
CA THR A 407 35.19 18.30 3.94
C THR A 407 35.39 17.18 2.92
N GLN A 408 34.36 16.82 2.13
CA GLN A 408 34.42 15.67 1.22
C GLN A 408 33.71 15.93 -0.10
N THR A 409 34.02 15.13 -1.12
CA THR A 409 33.36 15.16 -2.44
C THR A 409 32.88 13.77 -2.80
N PHE A 410 31.64 13.67 -3.27
CA PHE A 410 30.93 12.43 -3.57
C PHE A 410 30.55 12.39 -5.06
N PRO A 411 31.19 11.53 -5.87
CA PRO A 411 30.76 11.25 -7.23
C PRO A 411 29.37 10.58 -7.23
N ALA A 412 28.48 11.00 -8.13
CA ALA A 412 27.12 10.48 -8.22
C ALA A 412 26.55 10.59 -9.64
N HIS A 413 25.30 10.14 -9.79
CA HIS A 413 24.58 10.09 -11.06
C HIS A 413 23.35 11.00 -11.01
N LYS A 414 23.27 11.99 -11.91
CA LYS A 414 22.15 12.93 -12.02
C LYS A 414 20.83 12.20 -12.23
N ALA A 415 20.82 11.14 -13.04
CA ALA A 415 19.62 10.36 -13.34
C ALA A 415 19.04 9.71 -12.07
N ILE A 416 19.88 9.08 -11.24
CA ILE A 416 19.45 8.40 -10.01
C ILE A 416 18.98 9.43 -8.98
N LEU A 417 19.75 10.51 -8.77
CA LEU A 417 19.38 11.59 -7.86
C LEU A 417 18.04 12.23 -8.27
N SER A 418 17.84 12.50 -9.56
CA SER A 418 16.60 13.07 -10.10
C SER A 418 15.40 12.15 -9.94
N ALA A 419 15.60 10.84 -10.06
CA ALA A 419 14.53 9.86 -9.86
C ALA A 419 14.09 9.78 -8.40
N ARG A 420 15.02 10.00 -7.46
CA ARG A 420 14.81 9.78 -6.01
C ARG A 420 14.54 11.08 -5.22
N SER A 421 14.78 12.23 -5.81
CA SER A 421 14.61 13.55 -5.19
C SER A 421 14.04 14.55 -6.19
N SER A 422 12.93 15.19 -5.85
CA SER A 422 12.36 16.25 -6.69
C SER A 422 13.23 17.51 -6.73
N VAL A 423 14.00 17.76 -5.66
CA VAL A 423 14.93 18.88 -5.55
C VAL A 423 16.10 18.69 -6.51
N PHE A 424 16.75 17.52 -6.50
CA PHE A 424 17.81 17.20 -7.46
C PHE A 424 17.26 17.18 -8.90
N ARG A 425 16.06 16.63 -9.12
CA ARG A 425 15.43 16.67 -10.45
C ARG A 425 15.29 18.11 -10.96
N ARG A 426 14.76 19.01 -10.13
CA ARG A 426 14.64 20.43 -10.50
C ARG A 426 16.00 21.04 -10.77
N MET A 427 16.96 20.84 -9.87
CA MET A 427 18.34 21.36 -9.95
C MET A 427 19.04 20.97 -11.26
N PHE A 428 18.80 19.75 -11.77
CA PHE A 428 19.42 19.28 -13.02
C PHE A 428 18.59 19.52 -14.28
N SER A 429 17.29 19.81 -14.15
CA SER A 429 16.38 20.04 -15.30
C SER A 429 16.25 21.51 -15.67
N SER A 430 16.37 22.44 -14.71
CA SER A 430 16.30 23.88 -14.94
C SER A 430 17.63 24.46 -15.44
N ASP A 431 17.62 25.61 -16.11
CA ASP A 431 18.84 26.36 -16.49
C ASP A 431 19.47 27.08 -15.27
N MET A 432 19.67 26.33 -14.19
CA MET A 432 20.38 26.79 -12.98
C MET A 432 21.88 26.46 -13.08
N LYS A 433 22.71 27.12 -12.24
CA LYS A 433 24.18 27.02 -12.28
C LYS A 433 24.67 25.58 -12.22
N GLU A 434 23.97 24.75 -11.46
CA GLU A 434 24.26 23.35 -11.17
C GLU A 434 24.13 22.45 -12.41
N LYS A 435 23.25 22.81 -13.37
CA LYS A 435 23.11 22.08 -14.64
C LYS A 435 24.40 22.11 -15.45
N ASN A 436 25.10 23.26 -15.44
CA ASN A 436 26.27 23.52 -16.27
C ASN A 436 27.62 23.29 -15.55
N SER A 437 27.65 23.28 -14.22
CA SER A 437 28.88 23.12 -13.43
C SER A 437 29.32 21.66 -13.26
N GLY A 438 28.39 20.70 -13.39
CA GLY A 438 28.63 19.31 -13.01
C GLY A 438 28.85 19.10 -11.50
N ARG A 439 28.55 20.11 -10.68
CA ARG A 439 28.84 20.13 -9.24
C ARG A 439 27.70 20.74 -8.43
N VAL A 440 27.45 20.16 -7.26
CA VAL A 440 26.47 20.63 -6.27
C VAL A 440 27.18 20.85 -4.93
N ASP A 441 27.20 22.09 -4.46
CA ASP A 441 27.79 22.43 -3.16
C ASP A 441 26.75 22.29 -2.04
N ILE A 442 27.10 21.51 -1.01
CA ILE A 442 26.29 21.19 0.17
C ILE A 442 27.06 21.67 1.40
N THR A 443 26.91 22.95 1.72
CA THR A 443 27.72 23.60 2.77
C THR A 443 27.13 23.48 4.18
N ASP A 444 25.89 23.03 4.29
CA ASP A 444 25.10 23.02 5.53
C ASP A 444 24.84 21.60 6.07
N LEU A 445 25.39 20.56 5.44
CA LEU A 445 25.33 19.19 5.93
C LEU A 445 26.74 18.62 6.11
N GLU A 446 26.90 17.79 7.14
CA GLU A 446 28.13 17.04 7.36
C GLU A 446 28.32 15.96 6.30
N ALA A 447 29.59 15.61 6.01
CA ALA A 447 29.94 14.59 5.04
C ALA A 447 29.30 13.23 5.35
N GLU A 448 29.23 12.85 6.63
CA GLU A 448 28.59 11.59 7.03
C GLU A 448 27.09 11.58 6.69
N THR A 449 26.37 12.67 6.95
CA THR A 449 24.94 12.77 6.62
C THR A 449 24.71 12.66 5.11
N VAL A 450 25.53 13.34 4.30
CA VAL A 450 25.46 13.25 2.83
C VAL A 450 25.78 11.84 2.35
N HIS A 451 26.79 11.19 2.92
CA HIS A 451 27.13 9.81 2.60
C HIS A 451 25.95 8.86 2.87
N ARG A 452 25.35 8.92 4.06
CA ARG A 452 24.19 8.09 4.44
C ARG A 452 22.98 8.36 3.56
N MET A 453 22.71 9.63 3.24
CA MET A 453 21.65 10.01 2.29
C MET A 453 21.88 9.37 0.92
N LEU A 454 23.11 9.44 0.40
CA LEU A 454 23.46 8.83 -0.88
C LEU A 454 23.36 7.30 -0.82
N THR A 455 23.89 6.65 0.22
CA THR A 455 23.75 5.20 0.41
C THR A 455 22.27 4.78 0.35
N TYR A 456 21.38 5.53 1.01
CA TYR A 456 19.93 5.29 0.93
C TYR A 456 19.36 5.51 -0.48
N VAL A 457 19.77 6.58 -1.17
CA VAL A 457 19.31 6.87 -2.54
C VAL A 457 19.58 5.71 -3.50
N TYR A 458 20.74 5.06 -3.38
CA TYR A 458 21.14 3.96 -4.27
C TYR A 458 20.63 2.59 -3.82
N THR A 459 20.41 2.38 -2.52
CA THR A 459 20.18 1.03 -1.98
C THR A 459 18.87 0.83 -1.25
N ASP A 460 18.13 1.91 -0.97
CA ASP A 460 16.96 1.94 -0.08
C ASP A 460 17.26 1.37 1.34
N SER A 461 18.54 1.28 1.71
CA SER A 461 19.02 0.75 2.99
C SER A 461 19.56 1.87 3.87
N LEU A 462 19.36 1.73 5.18
CA LEU A 462 19.93 2.58 6.20
C LEU A 462 20.82 1.72 7.09
N GLU A 463 22.04 2.20 7.31
CA GLU A 463 22.95 1.66 8.31
C GLU A 463 22.45 2.02 9.72
N ASP A 464 23.11 1.49 10.75
CA ASP A 464 22.76 1.75 12.14
C ASP A 464 22.61 3.24 12.41
N LEU A 465 21.40 3.63 12.81
CA LEU A 465 21.03 5.00 13.15
C LEU A 465 21.15 5.20 14.67
N GLN A 466 21.70 6.35 15.05
CA GLN A 466 21.62 6.95 16.37
C GLN A 466 20.75 8.21 16.32
N MET A 467 20.29 8.72 17.47
CA MET A 467 19.38 9.87 17.53
C MET A 467 19.89 11.11 16.79
N GLU A 468 21.17 11.42 16.95
CA GLU A 468 21.82 12.57 16.33
C GLU A 468 21.90 12.39 14.80
N SER A 469 22.40 11.22 14.36
CA SER A 469 22.50 10.89 12.93
C SER A 469 21.13 10.79 12.24
N ALA A 470 20.10 10.31 12.95
CA ALA A 470 18.73 10.23 12.44
C ALA A 470 18.11 11.62 12.31
N SER A 471 18.36 12.53 13.26
CA SER A 471 17.91 13.92 13.20
C SER A 471 18.57 14.67 12.05
N ALA A 472 19.90 14.54 11.89
CA ALA A 472 20.62 15.15 10.78
C ALA A 472 20.15 14.59 9.42
N LEU A 473 19.96 13.28 9.32
CA LEU A 473 19.48 12.63 8.10
C LEU A 473 18.02 12.97 7.79
N TYR A 474 17.17 13.13 8.81
CA TYR A 474 15.81 13.63 8.68
C TYR A 474 15.80 15.03 8.06
N THR A 475 16.61 15.95 8.58
CA THR A 475 16.75 17.31 8.03
C THR A 475 17.24 17.29 6.59
N ALA A 476 18.24 16.46 6.27
CA ALA A 476 18.72 16.29 4.90
C ALA A 476 17.61 15.75 3.97
N ALA A 477 16.87 14.74 4.42
CA ALA A 477 15.80 14.12 3.63
C ALA A 477 14.66 15.08 3.32
N ASP A 478 14.27 15.92 4.28
CA ASP A 478 13.27 16.96 4.06
C ASP A 478 13.80 18.03 3.09
N LYS A 479 15.04 18.51 3.31
CA LYS A 479 15.67 19.52 2.45
C LYS A 479 15.75 19.08 0.99
N TYR A 480 16.13 17.82 0.74
CA TYR A 480 16.26 17.27 -0.60
C TYR A 480 14.97 16.63 -1.12
N ASP A 481 13.85 16.75 -0.40
CA ASP A 481 12.56 16.15 -0.76
C ASP A 481 12.70 14.68 -1.16
N ILE A 482 13.13 13.87 -0.17
CA ILE A 482 13.21 12.41 -0.24
C ILE A 482 12.22 11.85 0.80
N PRO A 483 10.91 11.80 0.50
CA PRO A 483 9.88 11.52 1.51
C PRO A 483 10.03 10.17 2.19
N SER A 484 10.46 9.13 1.47
CA SER A 484 10.65 7.79 2.05
C SER A 484 11.79 7.76 3.08
N LEU A 485 12.86 8.53 2.87
CA LEU A 485 13.95 8.67 3.83
C LEU A 485 13.50 9.48 5.04
N LYS A 486 12.84 10.63 4.81
CA LYS A 486 12.29 11.48 5.89
C LYS A 486 11.38 10.66 6.80
N HIS A 487 10.51 9.86 6.19
CA HIS A 487 9.61 8.94 6.90
C HIS A 487 10.38 7.93 7.76
N ARG A 488 11.36 7.22 7.20
CA ARG A 488 12.18 6.26 7.97
C ARG A 488 12.89 6.91 9.16
N CYS A 489 13.48 8.09 8.97
CA CYS A 489 14.11 8.82 10.07
C CYS A 489 13.09 9.28 11.12
N SER A 490 11.92 9.78 10.70
CA SER A 490 10.80 10.14 11.59
C SER A 490 10.37 8.95 12.45
N SER A 491 10.17 7.78 11.83
CA SER A 491 9.81 6.54 12.52
C SER A 491 10.90 6.09 13.50
N PHE A 492 12.18 6.22 13.14
CA PHE A 492 13.29 5.91 14.05
C PHE A 492 13.28 6.83 15.28
N LEU A 493 13.12 8.14 15.07
CA LEU A 493 13.09 9.15 16.13
C LEU A 493 11.92 8.96 17.10
N LYS A 494 10.75 8.57 16.59
CA LYS A 494 9.59 8.22 17.43
C LYS A 494 9.88 7.04 18.36
N TYR A 495 10.65 6.05 17.90
CA TYR A 495 10.91 4.82 18.66
C TYR A 495 12.03 4.91 19.68
N ASN A 496 13.10 5.61 19.33
CA ASN A 496 14.32 5.61 20.11
C ASN A 496 14.41 6.87 21.00
N MET A 497 13.27 7.53 21.21
CA MET A 497 13.19 8.73 22.02
C MET A 497 13.41 8.42 23.50
N TYR A 498 14.30 9.21 24.10
CA TYR A 498 14.58 9.24 25.53
C TYR A 498 14.16 10.58 26.13
N ALA A 499 13.96 10.61 27.45
CA ALA A 499 13.51 11.81 28.16
C ALA A 499 14.38 13.06 27.88
N ASN A 500 15.71 12.90 27.78
CA ASN A 500 16.64 13.97 27.47
C ASN A 500 16.63 14.40 25.99
N THR A 501 16.22 13.53 25.06
CA THR A 501 16.18 13.83 23.62
C THR A 501 14.83 14.39 23.15
N ALA A 502 13.75 14.21 23.93
CA ALA A 502 12.39 14.54 23.52
C ALA A 502 12.20 16.02 23.12
N CYS A 503 12.89 16.94 23.81
CA CYS A 503 12.84 18.37 23.50
C CYS A 503 13.42 18.70 22.12
N ASP A 504 14.56 18.07 21.79
CA ASP A 504 15.25 18.31 20.53
C ASP A 504 14.44 17.73 19.36
N VAL A 505 13.82 16.55 19.53
CA VAL A 505 12.92 15.97 18.52
C VAL A 505 11.65 16.81 18.36
N LEU A 506 11.12 17.40 19.43
CA LEU A 506 9.96 18.30 19.35
C LEU A 506 10.28 19.56 18.55
N ALA A 507 11.44 20.18 18.81
CA ALA A 507 11.92 21.34 18.05
C ALA A 507 12.09 20.99 16.56
N LEU A 508 12.72 19.84 16.29
CA LEU A 508 12.95 19.34 14.93
C LEU A 508 11.62 19.14 14.18
N ALA A 509 10.64 18.50 14.81
CA ALA A 509 9.33 18.25 14.21
C ALA A 509 8.58 19.54 13.89
N ASP A 510 8.65 20.53 14.78
CA ASP A 510 8.04 21.84 14.55
C ASP A 510 8.72 22.62 13.42
N MET A 511 10.06 22.65 13.42
CA MET A 511 10.86 23.32 12.39
C MET A 511 10.55 22.78 10.99
N HIS A 512 10.34 21.48 10.87
CA HIS A 512 10.02 20.80 9.61
C HIS A 512 8.52 20.63 9.35
N GLN A 513 7.66 21.25 10.17
CA GLN A 513 6.20 21.20 10.07
C GLN A 513 5.62 19.77 9.98
N ASP A 514 6.28 18.83 10.64
CA ASP A 514 5.86 17.43 10.69
C ASP A 514 4.91 17.22 11.86
N HIS A 515 3.63 17.42 11.58
CA HIS A 515 2.57 17.30 12.58
C HIS A 515 2.46 15.89 13.19
N ASP A 516 2.80 14.84 12.45
CA ASP A 516 2.73 13.47 12.94
C ASP A 516 3.86 13.19 13.94
N LEU A 517 5.10 13.57 13.61
CA LEU A 517 6.22 13.50 14.56
C LEU A 517 5.99 14.41 15.76
N LYS A 518 5.51 15.64 15.55
CA LYS A 518 5.22 16.60 16.62
C LYS A 518 4.20 16.03 17.60
N SER A 519 3.10 15.47 17.11
CA SER A 519 2.08 14.86 17.98
C SER A 519 2.66 13.67 18.76
N ALA A 520 3.40 12.78 18.10
CA ALA A 520 3.98 11.61 18.75
C ALA A 520 4.96 12.01 19.89
N VAL A 521 5.79 13.02 19.68
CA VAL A 521 6.71 13.53 20.71
C VAL A 521 5.93 14.18 21.86
N GLN A 522 4.90 14.97 21.56
CA GLN A 522 4.05 15.56 22.60
C GLN A 522 3.36 14.48 23.45
N ASP A 523 2.88 13.40 22.82
CA ASP A 523 2.26 12.27 23.51
C ASP A 523 3.26 11.56 24.44
N TYR A 524 4.48 11.33 23.97
CA TYR A 524 5.57 10.79 24.78
C TYR A 524 5.90 11.67 25.99
N ILE A 525 6.03 13.00 25.78
CA ILE A 525 6.31 13.95 26.88
C ILE A 525 5.19 13.92 27.92
N MET A 526 3.92 13.82 27.50
CA MET A 526 2.80 13.72 28.44
C MET A 526 2.83 12.40 29.24
N GLU A 527 3.19 11.29 28.60
CA GLU A 527 3.27 9.98 29.26
C GLU A 527 4.45 9.89 30.26
N HIS A 528 5.58 10.51 29.93
CA HIS A 528 6.81 10.50 30.72
C HIS A 528 7.12 11.84 31.40
N GLY A 529 6.10 12.68 31.63
CA GLY A 529 6.30 14.08 32.04
C GLY A 529 7.13 14.26 33.31
N LYS A 530 7.04 13.35 34.29
CA LYS A 530 7.89 13.38 35.50
C LYS A 530 9.37 13.24 35.19
N GLU A 531 9.73 12.43 34.19
CA GLU A 531 11.12 12.22 33.80
C GLU A 531 11.59 13.37 32.93
N VAL A 532 10.78 13.79 31.96
CA VAL A 532 11.11 14.86 30.99
C VAL A 532 11.22 16.23 31.66
N PHE A 533 10.23 16.65 32.45
CA PHE A 533 10.19 18.01 32.99
C PHE A 533 11.29 18.30 34.03
N ASN A 534 11.89 17.26 34.60
CA ASN A 534 13.00 17.38 35.54
C ASN A 534 14.37 17.43 34.85
N THR A 535 14.43 17.22 33.53
CA THR A 535 15.69 17.26 32.78
C THR A 535 16.24 18.69 32.62
N PRO A 536 17.57 18.87 32.54
CA PRO A 536 18.16 20.16 32.17
C PRO A 536 17.78 20.57 30.74
N GLU A 537 17.55 19.61 29.85
CA GLU A 537 17.14 19.86 28.47
C GLU A 537 15.76 20.53 28.41
N TRP A 538 14.79 20.10 29.23
CA TRP A 538 13.48 20.76 29.32
C TRP A 538 13.59 22.20 29.83
N LYS A 539 14.44 22.44 30.83
CA LYS A 539 14.69 23.81 31.33
C LYS A 539 15.23 24.72 30.24
N ARG A 540 16.24 24.25 29.49
CA ARG A 540 16.78 24.96 28.33
C ARG A 540 15.74 25.14 27.22
N PHE A 541 14.87 24.16 27.02
CA PHE A 541 13.80 24.21 26.02
C PHE A 541 12.77 25.30 26.34
N MET A 542 12.38 25.47 27.61
CA MET A 542 11.49 26.55 28.03
C MET A 542 12.07 27.95 27.73
N GLU A 543 13.39 28.11 27.82
CA GLU A 543 14.07 29.38 27.54
C GLU A 543 14.18 29.66 26.03
N THR A 544 14.45 28.62 25.23
CA THR A 544 14.75 28.75 23.80
C THR A 544 13.53 28.60 22.89
N ASN A 545 12.50 27.87 23.34
CA ASN A 545 11.33 27.48 22.54
C ASN A 545 10.03 27.70 23.34
N LEU A 546 9.83 28.92 23.84
CA LEU A 546 8.76 29.26 24.79
C LEU A 546 7.35 28.88 24.30
N GLN A 547 7.04 29.09 23.02
CA GLN A 547 5.72 28.76 22.46
C GLN A 547 5.46 27.25 22.46
N LEU A 548 6.44 26.45 22.02
CA LEU A 548 6.31 24.99 22.04
C LEU A 548 6.23 24.44 23.46
N ALA A 549 6.99 25.00 24.39
CA ALA A 549 6.90 24.64 25.80
C ALA A 549 5.52 24.98 26.38
N ALA A 550 4.96 26.15 26.06
CA ALA A 550 3.62 26.55 26.48
C ALA A 550 2.54 25.61 25.92
N ASP A 551 2.63 25.24 24.64
CA ASP A 551 1.70 24.29 24.00
C ASP A 551 1.69 22.92 24.72
N VAL A 552 2.88 22.40 25.04
CA VAL A 552 3.03 21.13 25.77
C VAL A 552 2.48 21.22 27.18
N MET A 553 2.79 22.32 27.89
CA MET A 553 2.29 22.53 29.26
C MET A 553 0.78 22.69 29.30
N TYR A 554 0.20 23.43 28.35
CA TYR A 554 -1.25 23.57 28.21
C TYR A 554 -1.92 22.20 27.98
N ARG A 555 -1.40 21.40 27.04
CA ARG A 555 -1.87 20.02 26.82
C ARG A 555 -1.79 19.16 28.09
N ASN A 556 -0.71 19.28 28.85
CA ASN A 556 -0.52 18.50 30.07
C ASN A 556 -1.55 18.87 31.16
N VAL A 557 -1.82 20.16 31.36
CA VAL A 557 -2.84 20.64 32.33
C VAL A 557 -4.23 20.17 31.92
N SER A 558 -4.64 20.37 30.66
CA SER A 558 -5.95 19.94 30.17
C SER A 558 -6.17 18.41 30.28
N ARG A 559 -5.10 17.62 30.17
CA ARG A 559 -5.16 16.16 30.33
C ARG A 559 -5.32 15.75 31.80
N GLN A 560 -4.74 16.48 32.75
CA GLN A 560 -4.89 16.22 34.18
C GLN A 560 -6.32 16.54 34.65
N GLU A 561 -6.91 17.67 34.21
CA GLU A 561 -8.30 18.03 34.51
C GLU A 561 -9.29 16.96 34.03
N LEU A 562 -9.11 16.43 32.82
CA LEU A 562 -9.93 15.33 32.26
C LEU A 562 -9.76 13.99 33.01
N SER A 563 -8.63 13.78 33.68
CA SER A 563 -8.38 12.56 34.47
C SER A 563 -9.00 12.65 35.86
N GLU A 564 -9.01 13.84 36.46
CA GLU A 564 -9.63 14.10 37.77
C GLU A 564 -11.16 14.09 37.68
N GLU A 565 -11.75 14.64 36.60
CA GLU A 565 -13.19 14.52 36.34
C GLU A 565 -13.63 13.05 36.16
N LYS A 566 -12.83 12.22 35.48
CA LYS A 566 -13.15 10.78 35.32
C LYS A 566 -13.09 9.99 36.63
N ILE A 567 -12.24 10.40 37.58
CA ILE A 567 -12.15 9.79 38.91
C ILE A 567 -13.30 10.28 39.81
N SER A 568 -13.85 11.46 39.58
CA SER A 568 -15.02 11.98 40.32
C SER A 568 -16.37 11.38 39.88
N PHE A 569 -16.42 10.66 38.76
CA PHE A 569 -17.64 10.05 38.20
C PHE A 569 -17.66 8.51 38.27
N CYS A 570 -16.66 7.88 38.89
CA CYS A 570 -16.68 6.47 39.32
C CYS A 570 -16.75 6.41 40.84
#